data_AF-A0A6G0WNW9-F1
#
_entry.id   AF-A0A6G0WNW9-F1
#
_cell.length_a   1.000
_cell.length_b   1.000
_cell.length_c   1.000
_cell.angle_alpha   90.00
_cell.angle_beta   90.00
_cell.angle_gamma   90.00
#
_symmetry.space_group_name_H-M   'P 1'
#
loop_
_entity.id
_entity.type
_entity.pdbx_description
1 polymer ?
#
loop_
_entity_poly.entity_id
_entity_poly.type
_entity_poly.pdbx_seq_one_letter_code
_entity_poly.pdbx_strand_id
1 'polypeptide(L)'
;MASVVYPGSSSQVTQHELEELRVGVSELAECVACLLHTILFTRAPGPVRPGEAHCRFRPITYAYCPVAEVTRKVDAAIVQFQRHMTRHHTNGHRISIVFYETRVNKALFGFVQNEEKVVWEKWTLPIRVLVHPSTNLDEYHSQLENQLRHGMLQIISIVQTDTQAIPMGIYDYDLIVNDVV
;
A
#
# COMPACT_ATOMS: atom_id res chain seq x y z
N MET A 1 -4.70 12.52 17.03
CA MET A 1 -5.39 11.69 16.03
C MET A 1 -5.94 12.64 14.98
N ALA A 2 -5.33 12.69 13.80
CA ALA A 2 -5.92 13.40 12.67
C ALA A 2 -7.10 12.55 12.16
N SER A 3 -8.29 13.15 12.05
CA SER A 3 -9.46 12.46 11.50
C SER A 3 -9.33 12.43 9.97
N VAL A 4 -9.48 11.26 9.36
CA VAL A 4 -9.62 11.15 7.91
C VAL A 4 -11.04 11.58 7.57
N VAL A 5 -11.19 12.72 6.89
CA VAL A 5 -12.49 13.24 6.46
C VAL A 5 -12.65 12.93 4.98
N TYR A 6 -13.70 12.18 4.63
CA TYR A 6 -14.08 11.97 3.24
C TYR A 6 -14.85 13.20 2.74
N PRO A 7 -14.44 13.83 1.64
CA PRO A 7 -15.06 15.07 1.20
C PRO A 7 -16.53 14.87 0.81
N GLY A 8 -17.39 15.71 1.37
CA GLY A 8 -18.75 15.94 0.87
C GLY A 8 -18.71 16.87 -0.34
N SER A 9 -19.26 16.40 -1.46
CA SER A 9 -19.45 17.03 -2.78
C SER A 9 -18.23 17.16 -3.71
N SER A 10 -18.19 16.21 -4.67
CA SER A 10 -17.55 16.18 -6.00
C SER A 10 -16.02 16.15 -6.14
N SER A 11 -15.34 15.27 -5.40
CA SER A 11 -14.19 14.55 -5.96
C SER A 11 -14.29 13.11 -5.45
N GLN A 12 -14.66 12.18 -6.33
CA GLN A 12 -14.80 10.78 -5.95
C GLN A 12 -13.41 10.23 -5.64
N VAL A 13 -13.22 9.74 -4.40
CA VAL A 13 -11.97 9.05 -4.04
C VAL A 13 -11.83 7.82 -4.92
N THR A 14 -10.70 7.72 -5.61
CA THR A 14 -10.40 6.54 -6.43
C THR A 14 -9.95 5.41 -5.54
N GLN A 15 -10.57 4.24 -5.71
CA GLN A 15 -10.29 3.08 -4.89
C GLN A 15 -9.91 1.91 -5.77
N HIS A 16 -8.78 1.30 -5.43
CA HIS A 16 -8.27 0.12 -6.10
C HIS A 16 -8.09 -0.99 -5.06
N GLU A 17 -8.56 -2.18 -5.41
CA GLU A 17 -8.34 -3.39 -4.62
C GLU A 17 -7.54 -4.38 -5.46
N LEU A 18 -6.42 -4.84 -4.90
CA LEU A 18 -5.61 -5.89 -5.50
C LEU A 18 -6.22 -7.26 -5.21
N GLU A 19 -5.84 -8.26 -6.02
CA GLU A 19 -6.16 -9.65 -5.69
C GLU A 19 -5.59 -10.04 -4.30
N GLU A 20 -6.33 -10.88 -3.57
CA GLU A 20 -5.94 -11.32 -2.22
C GLU A 20 -4.61 -12.08 -2.25
N LEU A 21 -3.59 -11.53 -1.60
CA LEU A 21 -2.29 -12.17 -1.45
C LEU A 21 -2.38 -13.31 -0.43
N ARG A 22 -2.13 -14.53 -0.89
CA ARG A 22 -2.06 -15.75 -0.06
C ARG A 22 -0.62 -16.13 0.17
N VAL A 23 -0.14 -15.96 1.39
CA VAL A 23 1.30 -16.06 1.70
C VAL A 23 1.53 -16.66 3.09
N GLY A 24 2.61 -17.42 3.25
CA GLY A 24 3.10 -17.92 4.53
C GLY A 24 3.83 -16.83 5.31
N VAL A 25 4.01 -17.05 6.62
CA VAL A 25 4.67 -16.07 7.50
C VAL A 25 6.10 -15.74 7.06
N SER A 26 6.81 -16.73 6.51
CA SER A 26 8.21 -16.62 6.10
C SER A 26 8.42 -15.65 4.93
N GLU A 27 7.52 -15.65 3.94
CA GLU A 27 7.63 -14.80 2.73
C GLU A 27 6.83 -13.50 2.84
N LEU A 28 5.98 -13.38 3.87
CA LEU A 28 5.03 -12.26 4.05
C LEU A 28 5.69 -10.88 3.87
N ALA A 29 6.81 -10.63 4.55
CA ALA A 29 7.46 -9.32 4.52
C ALA A 29 7.93 -8.94 3.11
N GLU A 30 8.52 -9.88 2.38
CA GLU A 30 9.03 -9.65 1.03
C GLU A 30 7.91 -9.48 0.02
N CYS A 31 6.86 -10.31 0.10
CA CYS A 31 5.71 -10.22 -0.80
C CYS A 31 4.93 -8.92 -0.62
N VAL A 32 4.72 -8.50 0.63
CA VAL A 32 4.05 -7.23 0.94
C VAL A 32 4.91 -6.06 0.49
N ALA A 33 6.21 -6.06 0.81
CA ALA A 33 7.13 -5.02 0.37
C ALA A 33 7.14 -4.89 -1.16
N CYS A 34 7.18 -6.01 -1.89
CA CYS A 34 7.13 -6.03 -3.35
C CYS A 34 5.92 -5.25 -3.91
N LEU A 35 4.71 -5.57 -3.44
CA LEU A 35 3.49 -4.92 -3.94
C LEU A 35 3.37 -3.46 -3.48
N LEU A 36 3.70 -3.14 -2.22
CA LEU A 36 3.64 -1.77 -1.72
C LEU A 36 4.66 -0.87 -2.42
N HIS A 37 5.90 -1.34 -2.61
CA HIS A 37 6.90 -0.57 -3.36
C HIS A 37 6.54 -0.43 -4.83
N THR A 38 5.85 -1.39 -5.43
CA THR A 38 5.36 -1.26 -6.80
C THR A 38 4.33 -0.13 -6.92
N ILE A 39 3.37 -0.03 -5.98
CA ILE A 39 2.41 1.10 -5.93
C ILE A 39 3.14 2.42 -5.67
N LEU A 40 4.05 2.45 -4.69
CA LEU A 40 4.76 3.68 -4.33
C LEU A 40 5.71 4.13 -5.43
N PHE A 41 6.28 3.23 -6.21
CA PHE A 41 7.10 3.60 -7.36
C PHE A 41 6.29 4.29 -8.46
N THR A 42 5.06 3.82 -8.71
CA THR A 42 4.19 4.41 -9.73
C THR A 42 3.47 5.69 -9.28
N ARG A 43 3.38 5.93 -7.97
CA ARG A 43 2.66 7.05 -7.35
C ARG A 43 3.49 7.85 -6.33
N ALA A 44 4.81 7.83 -6.42
CA ALA A 44 5.67 8.46 -5.41
C ALA A 44 5.45 9.97 -5.30
N PRO A 45 5.34 10.54 -4.08
CA PRO A 45 5.40 11.98 -3.90
C PRO A 45 6.80 12.51 -4.23
N GLY A 46 6.91 13.20 -5.37
CA GLY A 46 8.15 13.82 -5.81
C GLY A 46 9.16 12.86 -6.45
N PRO A 47 10.36 13.35 -6.77
CA PRO A 47 11.37 12.57 -7.49
C PRO A 47 11.88 11.39 -6.66
N VAL A 48 11.83 10.19 -7.23
CA VAL A 48 12.46 9.00 -6.65
C VAL A 48 13.59 8.53 -7.55
N ARG A 49 14.73 8.20 -6.94
CA ARG A 49 15.79 7.43 -7.59
C ARG A 49 15.55 5.95 -7.29
N PRO A 50 14.88 5.20 -8.18
CA PRO A 50 14.57 3.81 -7.91
C PRO A 50 15.83 2.95 -7.83
N GLY A 51 15.79 1.93 -6.99
CA GLY A 51 16.73 0.82 -6.99
C GLY A 51 16.02 -0.48 -7.36
N GLU A 52 16.76 -1.59 -7.29
CA GLU A 52 16.23 -2.94 -7.51
C GLU A 52 16.19 -3.69 -6.18
N ALA A 53 15.12 -4.43 -5.95
CA ALA A 53 15.01 -5.39 -4.86
C ALA A 53 14.49 -6.72 -5.39
N HIS A 54 14.81 -7.82 -4.69
CA HIS A 54 14.48 -9.17 -5.12
C HIS A 54 13.83 -9.97 -4.00
N CYS A 55 12.84 -10.80 -4.36
CA CYS A 55 12.34 -11.83 -3.46
C CYS A 55 13.37 -12.96 -3.35
N ARG A 56 13.61 -13.49 -2.16
CA ARG A 56 14.61 -14.56 -1.93
C ARG A 56 14.12 -15.94 -2.37
N PHE A 57 12.80 -16.16 -2.40
CA PHE A 57 12.21 -17.46 -2.70
C PHE A 57 12.14 -17.77 -4.20
N ARG A 58 12.16 -16.74 -5.07
CA ARG A 58 12.09 -16.82 -6.54
C ARG A 58 12.72 -15.59 -7.20
N PRO A 59 13.16 -15.68 -8.48
CA PRO A 59 13.80 -14.57 -9.20
C PRO A 59 12.77 -13.49 -9.64
N ILE A 60 12.15 -12.85 -8.67
CA ILE A 60 11.22 -11.73 -8.85
C ILE A 60 11.93 -10.46 -8.44
N THR A 61 12.16 -9.58 -9.41
CA THR A 61 12.75 -8.26 -9.19
C THR A 61 11.67 -7.20 -9.31
N TYR A 62 11.67 -6.24 -8.37
CA TYR A 62 10.73 -5.12 -8.38
C TYR A 62 11.48 -3.80 -8.14
N ALA A 63 10.85 -2.71 -8.57
CA ALA A 63 11.36 -1.37 -8.33
C ALA A 63 11.24 -1.05 -6.83
N TYR A 64 12.37 -0.74 -6.22
CA TYR A 64 12.46 -0.34 -4.82
C TYR A 64 12.61 1.18 -4.74
N CYS A 65 11.95 1.79 -3.77
CA CYS A 65 12.05 3.22 -3.51
C CYS A 65 12.96 3.43 -2.27
N PRO A 66 14.29 3.62 -2.45
CA PRO A 66 15.27 3.76 -1.36
C PRO A 66 15.20 5.13 -0.67
N VAL A 67 14.00 5.67 -0.48
CA VAL A 67 13.76 6.85 0.33
C VAL A 67 13.58 6.37 1.76
N ALA A 68 14.37 6.90 2.70
CA ALA A 68 14.39 6.45 4.09
C ALA A 68 13.00 6.43 4.72
N GLU A 69 12.19 7.46 4.45
CA GLU A 69 10.82 7.55 4.95
C GLU A 69 9.90 6.49 4.31
N VAL A 70 10.05 6.21 3.02
CA VAL A 70 9.28 5.17 2.34
C VAL A 70 9.55 3.81 2.96
N THR A 71 10.83 3.48 3.10
CA THR A 71 11.28 2.21 3.70
C THR A 71 10.78 2.07 5.12
N ARG A 72 10.92 3.13 5.93
CA ARG A 72 10.44 3.16 7.31
C ARG A 72 8.92 2.95 7.40
N LYS A 73 8.12 3.62 6.56
CA LYS A 73 6.65 3.47 6.55
C LYS A 73 6.24 2.05 6.13
N VAL A 74 6.89 1.47 5.11
CA VAL A 74 6.62 0.09 4.66
C VAL A 74 6.97 -0.93 5.74
N ASP A 75 8.18 -0.84 6.31
CA ASP A 75 8.62 -1.75 7.37
C ASP A 75 7.72 -1.66 8.62
N ALA A 76 7.33 -0.45 9.00
CA ALA A 76 6.42 -0.23 10.13
C ALA A 76 5.05 -0.86 9.88
N ALA A 77 4.50 -0.73 8.67
CA ALA A 77 3.22 -1.34 8.31
C ALA A 77 3.28 -2.87 8.35
N ILE A 78 4.36 -3.47 7.83
CA ILE A 78 4.58 -4.93 7.87
C ILE A 78 4.67 -5.41 9.33
N VAL A 79 5.46 -4.74 10.17
CA VAL A 79 5.60 -5.09 11.60
C VAL A 79 4.26 -4.94 12.33
N GLN A 80 3.52 -3.87 12.06
CA GLN A 80 2.19 -3.65 12.64
C GLN A 80 1.20 -4.74 12.22
N PHE A 81 1.22 -5.12 10.94
CA PHE A 81 0.39 -6.21 10.40
C PHE A 81 0.71 -7.55 11.06
N GLN A 82 1.99 -7.93 11.16
CA GLN A 82 2.42 -9.14 11.85
C GLN A 82 1.96 -9.16 13.32
N ARG A 83 2.10 -8.04 14.04
CA ARG A 83 1.60 -7.92 15.43
C ARG A 83 0.09 -8.09 15.51
N HIS A 84 -0.67 -7.53 14.57
CA HIS A 84 -2.12 -7.65 14.58
C HIS A 84 -2.57 -9.10 14.36
N MET A 85 -1.94 -9.83 13.44
CA MET A 85 -2.26 -11.23 13.20
C MET A 85 -2.03 -12.11 14.44
N THR A 86 -1.00 -11.83 15.23
CA THR A 86 -0.76 -12.60 16.48
C THR A 86 -1.85 -12.39 17.54
N ARG A 87 -2.61 -11.30 17.45
CA ARG A 87 -3.61 -10.90 18.46
C ARG A 87 -5.04 -11.21 18.06
N HIS A 88 -5.34 -11.30 16.76
CA HIS A 88 -6.68 -11.47 16.24
C HIS A 88 -6.72 -12.55 15.15
N HIS A 89 -7.51 -13.60 15.35
CA HIS A 89 -7.77 -14.66 14.37
C HIS A 89 -8.88 -14.29 13.35
N THR A 90 -9.13 -13.00 13.14
CA THR A 90 -10.19 -12.54 12.22
C THR A 90 -9.73 -12.71 10.78
N ASN A 91 -10.61 -13.21 9.92
CA ASN A 91 -10.42 -13.19 8.47
C ASN A 91 -10.44 -11.73 7.95
N GLY A 92 -9.71 -11.45 6.88
CA GLY A 92 -9.79 -10.16 6.17
C GLY A 92 -8.76 -9.12 6.59
N HIS A 93 -7.50 -9.54 6.81
CA HIS A 93 -6.42 -8.59 7.03
C HIS A 93 -6.09 -7.84 5.73
N ARG A 94 -5.76 -6.55 5.86
CA ARG A 94 -5.43 -5.71 4.72
C ARG A 94 -4.42 -4.65 5.09
N ILE A 95 -3.64 -4.23 4.11
CA ILE A 95 -2.83 -3.02 4.18
C ILE A 95 -3.32 -2.09 3.07
N SER A 96 -3.56 -0.83 3.41
CA SER A 96 -3.97 0.18 2.45
C SER A 96 -2.94 1.31 2.35
N ILE A 97 -2.68 1.78 1.14
CA ILE A 97 -1.98 3.04 0.88
C ILE A 97 -3.03 4.09 0.58
N VAL A 98 -3.03 5.19 1.34
CA VAL A 98 -3.98 6.29 1.18
C VAL A 98 -3.23 7.54 0.79
N PHE A 99 -3.43 8.02 -0.44
CA PHE A 99 -2.82 9.25 -0.94
C PHE A 99 -3.74 10.44 -0.70
N TYR A 100 -3.17 11.54 -0.23
CA TYR A 100 -3.92 12.75 0.13
C TYR A 100 -3.15 14.05 -0.14
N GLU A 101 -3.88 15.10 -0.50
CA GLU A 101 -3.36 16.47 -0.41
C GLU A 101 -3.57 17.01 1.01
N THR A 102 -2.62 17.78 1.53
CA THR A 102 -2.82 18.53 2.78
C THR A 102 -3.31 19.93 2.45
N ARG A 103 -4.54 20.27 2.85
CA ARG A 103 -5.12 21.59 2.66
C ARG A 103 -5.16 22.33 3.99
N VAL A 104 -4.61 23.54 4.02
CA VAL A 104 -4.73 24.42 5.18
C VAL A 104 -5.97 25.29 4.99
N ASN A 105 -7.04 25.00 5.73
CA ASN A 105 -8.24 25.81 5.66
C ASN A 105 -8.12 26.99 6.62
N LYS A 106 -8.10 28.21 6.09
CA LYS A 106 -8.10 29.44 6.89
C LYS A 106 -9.53 29.84 7.23
N ALA A 107 -10.20 29.06 8.07
CA ALA A 107 -11.53 29.39 8.56
C ALA A 107 -11.45 30.42 9.70
N LEU A 108 -12.08 31.58 9.48
CA LEU A 108 -12.34 32.71 10.39
C LEU A 108 -11.12 33.30 11.16
N PHE A 109 -10.71 34.50 10.73
CA PHE A 109 -9.85 35.43 11.48
C PHE A 109 -8.42 34.98 11.85
N GLY A 110 -7.86 33.96 11.20
CA GLY A 110 -6.42 33.67 11.29
C GLY A 110 -5.93 33.14 12.64
N PHE A 111 -6.83 32.83 13.58
CA PHE A 111 -6.47 32.31 14.90
C PHE A 111 -6.52 30.77 14.99
N VAL A 112 -7.18 30.09 14.04
CA VAL A 112 -7.22 28.63 13.97
C VAL A 112 -6.80 28.17 12.58
N GLN A 113 -5.67 27.48 12.50
CA GLN A 113 -5.25 26.74 11.32
C GLN A 113 -5.70 25.29 11.51
N ASN A 114 -6.55 24.79 10.61
CA ASN A 114 -6.89 23.37 10.56
C ASN A 114 -6.27 22.77 9.30
N GLU A 115 -5.43 21.75 9.47
CA GLU A 115 -4.88 20.95 8.39
C GLU A 115 -5.84 19.80 8.08
N GLU A 116 -6.31 19.77 6.84
CA GLU A 116 -7.23 18.76 6.35
C GLU A 116 -6.52 17.86 5.34
N LYS A 117 -6.58 16.54 5.54
CA LYS A 117 -6.14 15.55 4.56
C LYS A 117 -7.28 15.25 3.60
N VAL A 118 -7.15 15.69 2.35
CA VAL A 118 -8.11 15.38 1.29
C VAL A 118 -7.61 14.17 0.51
N VAL A 119 -8.21 13.02 0.78
CA VAL A 119 -7.89 11.76 0.11
C VAL A 119 -8.35 11.81 -1.35
N TRP A 120 -7.50 11.38 -2.28
CA TRP A 120 -7.84 11.31 -3.70
C TRP A 120 -7.67 9.90 -4.27
N GLU A 121 -6.80 9.07 -3.70
CA GLU A 121 -6.60 7.68 -4.14
C GLU A 121 -6.32 6.76 -2.96
N LYS A 122 -6.87 5.55 -3.01
CA LYS A 122 -6.64 4.48 -2.03
C LYS A 122 -6.38 3.16 -2.74
N TRP A 123 -5.28 2.52 -2.39
CA TRP A 123 -4.96 1.16 -2.80
C TRP A 123 -5.12 0.22 -1.61
N THR A 124 -5.79 -0.91 -1.79
CA THR A 124 -5.97 -1.92 -0.76
C THR A 124 -5.37 -3.24 -1.23
N LEU A 125 -4.50 -3.81 -0.39
CA LEU A 125 -3.95 -5.14 -0.53
C LEU A 125 -4.58 -6.05 0.52
N PRO A 126 -5.56 -6.89 0.15
CA PRO A 126 -6.06 -7.95 1.02
C PRO A 126 -4.98 -9.03 1.18
N ILE A 127 -4.80 -9.51 2.41
CA ILE A 127 -3.75 -10.49 2.74
C ILE A 127 -4.35 -11.62 3.57
N ARG A 128 -4.17 -12.84 3.08
CA ARG A 128 -4.48 -14.08 3.80
C ARG A 128 -3.19 -14.80 4.14
N VAL A 129 -2.90 -14.90 5.44
CA VAL A 129 -1.74 -15.67 5.88
C VAL A 129 -2.07 -17.15 6.02
N LEU A 130 -1.28 -17.98 5.36
CA LEU A 130 -1.40 -19.43 5.37
C LEU A 130 -0.67 -19.98 6.61
N VAL A 131 -1.43 -20.59 7.52
CA VAL A 131 -0.88 -21.27 8.72
C VAL A 131 -0.11 -22.53 8.32
N HIS A 132 -0.59 -23.23 7.30
CA HIS A 132 0.03 -24.40 6.72
C HIS A 132 0.09 -24.21 5.20
N PRO A 133 1.13 -23.53 4.67
CA PRO A 133 1.38 -23.51 3.22
C PRO A 133 1.59 -24.94 2.70
N SER A 134 1.45 -25.13 1.38
CA SER A 134 1.64 -26.45 0.76
C SER A 134 2.96 -27.08 1.22
N THR A 135 2.92 -28.38 1.55
CA THR A 135 4.14 -29.13 1.88
C THR A 135 5.07 -29.25 0.68
N ASN A 136 4.53 -29.08 -0.54
CA ASN A 136 5.32 -28.93 -1.75
C ASN A 136 5.78 -27.47 -1.89
N LEU A 137 6.98 -27.18 -1.40
CA LEU A 137 7.56 -25.83 -1.40
C LEU A 137 7.71 -25.24 -2.80
N ASP A 138 8.06 -26.06 -3.79
CA ASP A 138 8.26 -25.58 -5.16
C ASP A 138 6.93 -25.12 -5.78
N GLU A 139 5.87 -25.90 -5.59
CA GLU A 139 4.53 -25.53 -6.01
C GLU A 139 4.02 -24.28 -5.30
N TYR A 140 4.22 -24.20 -3.98
CA TYR A 140 3.88 -23.02 -3.20
C TYR A 140 4.61 -21.76 -3.69
N HIS A 141 5.93 -21.83 -3.89
CA HIS A 141 6.72 -20.69 -4.39
C HIS A 141 6.33 -20.31 -5.82
N SER A 142 5.97 -21.27 -6.67
CA SER A 142 5.46 -21.01 -8.02
C SER A 142 4.11 -20.29 -7.99
N GLN A 143 3.20 -20.69 -7.09
CA GLN A 143 1.93 -19.99 -6.89
C GLN A 143 2.13 -18.57 -6.35
N LEU A 144 3.04 -18.40 -5.39
CA LEU A 144 3.36 -17.10 -4.81
C LEU A 144 4.00 -16.16 -5.84
N GLU A 145 4.89 -16.70 -6.69
CA GLU A 145 5.45 -15.96 -7.81
C GLU A 145 4.39 -15.48 -8.79
N ASN A 146 3.45 -16.36 -9.17
CA ASN A 146 2.35 -16.00 -10.06
C ASN A 146 1.47 -14.89 -9.45
N GLN A 147 1.16 -14.98 -8.15
CA GLN A 147 0.41 -13.94 -7.44
C GLN A 147 1.14 -12.60 -7.45
N LEU A 148 2.46 -12.58 -7.18
CA LEU A 148 3.23 -11.33 -7.21
C LEU A 148 3.33 -10.74 -8.61
N ARG A 149 3.62 -11.57 -9.64
CA ARG A 149 3.66 -11.11 -11.03
C ARG A 149 2.31 -10.55 -11.47
N HIS A 150 1.21 -11.23 -11.12
CA HIS A 150 -0.14 -10.75 -11.41
C HIS A 150 -0.42 -9.42 -10.70
N GLY A 151 -0.15 -9.32 -9.39
CA GLY A 151 -0.36 -8.10 -8.61
C GLY A 151 0.45 -6.91 -9.13
N MET A 152 1.73 -7.12 -9.47
CA MET A 152 2.56 -6.07 -10.08
C MET A 152 2.00 -5.60 -11.42
N LEU A 153 1.60 -6.52 -12.29
CA LEU A 153 1.01 -6.19 -13.59
C LEU A 153 -0.36 -5.51 -13.43
N GLN A 154 -1.16 -5.93 -12.45
CA GLN A 154 -2.42 -5.30 -12.10
C GLN A 154 -2.21 -3.83 -11.71
N ILE A 155 -1.24 -3.56 -10.82
CA ILE A 155 -0.90 -2.19 -10.41
C ILE A 155 -0.48 -1.36 -11.63
N ILE A 156 0.45 -1.85 -12.44
CA ILE A 156 0.95 -1.13 -13.62
C ILE A 156 -0.19 -0.86 -14.60
N SER A 157 -1.02 -1.88 -14.86
CA SER A 157 -2.15 -1.75 -15.79
C SER A 157 -3.16 -0.73 -15.30
N ILE A 158 -3.50 -0.72 -14.00
CA ILE A 158 -4.44 0.25 -13.41
C ILE A 158 -3.86 1.65 -13.53
N VAL A 159 -2.57 1.86 -13.21
CA VAL A 159 -1.95 3.19 -13.32
C VAL A 159 -1.91 3.68 -14.78
N GLN A 160 -1.77 2.77 -15.75
CA GLN A 160 -1.77 3.12 -17.16
C GLN A 160 -3.16 3.41 -17.72
N THR A 161 -4.21 2.75 -17.22
CA THR A 161 -5.60 2.91 -17.71
C THR A 161 -6.36 3.98 -16.96
N ASP A 162 -6.17 4.07 -15.64
CA ASP A 162 -6.73 5.12 -14.79
C ASP A 162 -5.76 6.31 -14.75
N THR A 163 -5.92 7.16 -15.76
CA THR A 163 -5.14 8.39 -15.95
C THR A 163 -5.59 9.52 -15.04
N GLN A 164 -6.33 9.24 -13.94
CA GLN A 164 -6.61 10.26 -12.95
C GLN A 164 -5.32 10.99 -12.59
N ALA A 165 -5.36 12.30 -12.79
CA ALA A 165 -4.20 13.14 -12.68
C ALA A 165 -3.71 13.09 -11.24
N ILE A 166 -2.46 12.66 -11.05
CA ILE A 166 -1.75 12.90 -9.80
C ILE A 166 -1.87 14.40 -9.52
N PRO A 167 -2.29 14.82 -8.32
CA PRO A 167 -2.44 16.23 -8.01
C PRO A 167 -1.15 16.99 -8.33
N MET A 168 -1.28 18.17 -8.95
CA MET A 168 -0.15 19.05 -9.25
C MET A 168 0.48 19.64 -7.98
N GLY A 169 -0.25 19.61 -6.86
CA GLY A 169 0.20 20.07 -5.55
C GLY A 169 1.06 19.05 -4.79
N ILE A 170 1.56 19.46 -3.62
CA ILE A 170 2.24 18.54 -2.71
C ILE A 170 1.20 17.61 -2.10
N TYR A 171 1.40 16.31 -2.29
CA TYR A 171 0.63 15.26 -1.65
C TYR A 171 1.56 14.35 -0.84
N ASP A 172 0.99 13.56 0.04
CA ASP A 172 1.69 12.55 0.84
C ASP A 172 0.78 11.31 0.92
N TYR A 173 1.22 10.28 1.64
CA TYR A 173 0.47 9.06 1.83
C TYR A 173 0.62 8.50 3.24
N ASP A 174 -0.40 7.77 3.67
CA ASP A 174 -0.37 6.93 4.87
C ASP A 174 -0.46 5.46 4.48
N LEU A 175 0.23 4.60 5.25
CA LEU A 175 0.03 3.16 5.23
C LEU A 175 -0.83 2.79 6.43
N ILE A 176 -1.99 2.17 6.17
CA ILE A 176 -2.95 1.81 7.21
C ILE A 176 -3.15 0.31 7.23
N VAL A 177 -3.01 -0.28 8.42
CA VAL A 177 -3.19 -1.71 8.65
C VAL A 177 -4.57 -1.94 9.25
N ASN A 178 -5.37 -2.78 8.58
CA ASN A 178 -6.71 -3.16 9.00
C ASN A 178 -7.61 -1.94 9.30
N ASP A 179 -7.79 -1.07 8.31
CA ASP A 179 -8.79 0.01 8.37
C ASP A 179 -10.08 -0.51 8.98
N VAL A 180 -10.47 0.08 10.11
CA VAL A 180 -11.80 -0.12 10.69
C VAL A 180 -12.74 0.64 9.75
N VAL A 181 -13.49 -0.11 8.94
CA VAL A 181 -14.60 0.45 8.16
C VAL A 181 -15.69 0.91 9.12
#